data_AF-A0A7C7V8G2-F1
#
_entry.id   AF-A0A7C7V8G2-F1
#
_cell.length_a   1.000
_cell.length_b   1.000
_cell.length_c   1.000
_cell.angle_alpha   90.00
_cell.angle_beta   90.00
_cell.angle_gamma   90.00
#
_symmetry.space_group_name_H-M   'P 1'
#
loop_
_entity.id
_entity.type
_entity.pdbx_description
1 polymer ?
#
loop_
_entity_poly.entity_id
_entity_poly.type
_entity_poly.pdbx_seq_one_letter_code
_entity_poly.pdbx_strand_id
1 'polypeptide(L)'
;MRLNLSACPPFSLWAVVESHGWARLPPFAVDRTTGVIARIERLETGQVVELLIQEAVGGVTVEVRDQLAGSEREEVSRKVWWMLSLGEDLAPFYALAREEPKLAHVERRALGRMLRSPTVFEDLVKTLLTTNTTWAGSIRMAEALVSRLGDPLPTDPSRTAFPTPEQVAEATEEELRQMGLGYRAPFLAELARRVAEGELDLEGLKDNDRPTEEVRRTLLGIKGVGEYAAASLLMLLGRYDYLPMDTWARKMVSREWYDGRPVGREEVEAAFERWGRWKGLAYWFWDWSPWGERP
;
A
#
# COMPACT_ATOMS: atom_id res chain seq x y z
N MET A 1 12.29 18.18 -14.84
CA MET A 1 12.24 18.88 -13.54
C MET A 1 12.70 17.93 -12.44
N ARG A 2 13.30 18.44 -11.35
CA ARG A 2 13.75 17.62 -10.21
C ARG A 2 13.26 18.21 -8.88
N LEU A 3 12.73 17.37 -8.01
CA LEU A 3 12.31 17.68 -6.64
C LEU A 3 13.17 16.88 -5.65
N ASN A 4 13.42 17.43 -4.47
CA ASN A 4 14.11 16.75 -3.38
C ASN A 4 13.18 16.70 -2.18
N LEU A 5 12.95 15.50 -1.64
CA LEU A 5 12.08 15.28 -0.48
C LEU A 5 12.89 14.60 0.62
N SER A 6 12.84 15.17 1.82
CA SER A 6 13.51 14.60 3.00
C SER A 6 12.65 13.54 3.67
N ALA A 7 13.31 12.55 4.26
CA ALA A 7 12.70 11.48 5.04
C ALA A 7 13.18 11.54 6.49
N CYS A 8 12.31 11.12 7.42
CA CYS A 8 12.69 10.88 8.80
C CYS A 8 13.69 9.70 8.85
N PRO A 9 14.88 9.85 9.45
CA PRO A 9 15.88 8.79 9.48
C PRO A 9 15.58 7.72 10.55
N PRO A 10 16.13 6.49 10.41
CA PRO A 10 16.79 5.96 9.22
C PRO A 10 15.80 5.74 8.06
N PHE A 11 16.27 5.89 6.83
CA PHE A 11 15.48 5.71 5.61
C PHE A 11 16.27 4.93 4.57
N SER A 12 15.59 4.02 3.88
CA SER A 12 16.05 3.42 2.63
C SER A 12 14.86 3.26 1.72
N LEU A 13 14.98 3.75 0.48
CA LEU A 13 13.95 3.60 -0.54
C LEU A 13 13.75 2.12 -0.88
N TRP A 14 14.85 1.38 -0.95
CA TRP A 14 14.81 -0.04 -1.23
C TRP A 14 14.10 -0.84 -0.14
N ALA A 15 14.32 -0.49 1.13
CA ALA A 15 13.59 -1.09 2.24
C ALA A 15 12.07 -0.88 2.13
N VAL A 16 11.63 0.33 1.74
CA VAL A 16 10.21 0.65 1.51
C VAL A 16 9.63 -0.19 0.37
N VAL A 17 10.38 -0.33 -0.74
CA VAL A 17 9.98 -1.12 -1.91
C VAL A 17 9.89 -2.61 -1.62
N GLU A 18 10.84 -3.16 -0.86
CA GLU A 18 10.90 -4.59 -0.53
C GLU A 18 9.98 -4.99 0.62
N SER A 19 9.44 -4.01 1.37
CA SER A 19 8.62 -4.28 2.55
C SER A 19 7.39 -5.13 2.22
N HIS A 20 6.82 -4.97 1.02
CA HIS A 20 5.73 -5.80 0.51
C HIS A 20 5.56 -5.72 -1.01
N GLY A 21 4.52 -6.35 -1.55
CA GLY A 21 4.33 -6.52 -2.99
C GLY A 21 3.88 -5.29 -3.79
N TRP A 22 3.57 -4.13 -3.17
CA TRP A 22 2.93 -3.00 -3.88
C TRP A 22 3.73 -2.48 -5.06
N ALA A 23 5.06 -2.49 -4.95
CA ALA A 23 5.94 -2.00 -6.01
C ALA A 23 5.87 -2.86 -7.30
N ARG A 24 5.30 -4.08 -7.20
CA ARG A 24 5.06 -4.99 -8.33
C ARG A 24 3.67 -4.81 -8.95
N LEU A 25 2.81 -3.96 -8.37
CA LEU A 25 1.48 -3.68 -8.91
C LEU A 25 1.52 -2.36 -9.69
N PRO A 26 1.00 -2.35 -10.93
CA PRO A 26 0.95 -1.12 -11.73
C PRO A 26 0.14 -0.03 -11.01
N PRO A 27 0.40 1.26 -11.33
CA PRO A 27 1.34 1.75 -12.34
C PRO A 27 2.80 1.90 -11.83
N PHE A 28 3.16 1.27 -10.70
CA PHE A 28 4.56 1.20 -10.29
C PHE A 28 5.36 0.26 -11.20
N ALA A 29 6.62 0.63 -11.44
CA ALA A 29 7.65 -0.22 -12.00
C ALA A 29 8.96 0.02 -11.24
N VAL A 30 9.75 -1.02 -11.04
CA VAL A 30 11.02 -0.93 -10.30
C VAL A 30 12.14 -1.48 -11.18
N ASP A 31 13.13 -0.63 -11.46
CA ASP A 31 14.39 -1.07 -12.04
C ASP A 31 15.36 -1.43 -10.91
N ARG A 32 15.58 -2.74 -10.74
CA ARG A 32 16.46 -3.26 -9.68
C ARG A 32 17.94 -2.98 -9.94
N THR A 33 18.32 -2.69 -11.18
CA THR A 33 19.71 -2.42 -11.55
C THR A 33 20.10 -1.01 -11.13
N THR A 34 19.19 -0.06 -11.34
CA THR A 34 19.42 1.36 -11.04
C THR A 34 18.86 1.79 -9.69
N GLY A 35 17.96 1.00 -9.09
CA GLY A 35 17.25 1.36 -7.86
C GLY A 35 16.17 2.42 -8.07
N VAL A 36 15.80 2.71 -9.32
CA VAL A 36 14.78 3.70 -9.68
C VAL A 36 13.39 3.06 -9.59
N ILE A 37 12.47 3.76 -8.93
CA ILE A 37 11.04 3.46 -8.96
C ILE A 37 10.39 4.42 -9.96
N ALA A 38 9.79 3.87 -11.00
CA ALA A 38 8.94 4.62 -11.91
C ALA A 38 7.48 4.48 -11.51
N ARG A 39 6.69 5.53 -11.71
CA ARG A 39 5.23 5.47 -11.60
C ARG A 39 4.59 6.39 -12.63
N ILE A 40 3.58 5.89 -13.34
CA ILE A 40 2.69 6.75 -14.13
C ILE A 40 1.61 7.30 -13.22
N GLU A 41 1.50 8.63 -13.18
CA GLU A 41 0.61 9.33 -12.27
C GLU A 41 -0.23 10.35 -13.02
N ARG A 42 -1.55 10.33 -12.77
CA ARG A 42 -2.47 11.36 -13.23
C ARG A 42 -2.58 12.45 -12.17
N LEU A 43 -2.29 13.68 -12.55
CA LEU A 43 -2.40 14.86 -11.69
C LEU A 43 -3.85 15.35 -11.61
N GLU A 44 -4.15 16.21 -10.63
CA GLU A 44 -5.48 16.81 -10.45
C GLU A 44 -5.90 17.65 -11.68
N THR A 45 -4.93 18.20 -12.40
CA THR A 45 -5.12 18.92 -13.68
C THR A 45 -5.53 18.02 -14.85
N GLY A 46 -5.46 16.69 -14.67
CA GLY A 46 -5.67 15.70 -15.73
C GLY A 46 -4.40 15.37 -16.53
N GLN A 47 -3.29 16.08 -16.30
CA GLN A 47 -2.02 15.73 -16.92
C GLN A 47 -1.52 14.38 -16.39
N VAL A 48 -1.11 13.49 -17.28
CA VAL A 48 -0.47 12.22 -16.94
C VAL A 48 1.03 12.35 -17.13
N VAL A 49 1.80 12.03 -16.08
CA VAL A 49 3.25 12.15 -16.05
C VAL A 49 3.93 10.87 -15.58
N GLU A 50 5.19 10.71 -15.93
CA GLU A 50 6.06 9.71 -15.34
C GLU A 50 6.89 10.33 -14.21
N LEU A 51 6.76 9.73 -13.02
CA LEU A 51 7.59 10.02 -11.86
C LEU A 51 8.74 9.02 -11.81
N LEU A 52 9.99 9.50 -11.81
CA LEU A 52 11.18 8.70 -11.56
C LEU A 52 11.72 9.04 -10.18
N ILE A 53 11.61 8.10 -9.24
CA ILE A 53 11.95 8.28 -7.83
C ILE A 53 13.22 7.49 -7.55
N GLN A 54 14.22 8.17 -7.00
CA GLN A 54 15.51 7.57 -6.67
C GLN A 54 15.94 7.97 -5.26
N GLU A 55 16.61 7.06 -4.57
CA GLU A 55 17.18 7.33 -3.24
C GLU A 55 18.21 8.46 -3.31
N ALA A 56 18.15 9.35 -2.33
CA ALA A 56 19.08 10.45 -2.15
C ALA A 56 19.51 10.53 -0.69
N VAL A 57 20.54 11.31 -0.39
CA VAL A 57 21.00 11.49 1.00
C VAL A 57 19.87 12.07 1.84
N GLY A 58 19.41 11.29 2.83
CA GLY A 58 18.34 11.69 3.74
C GLY A 58 16.94 11.69 3.14
N GLY A 59 16.69 11.04 1.99
CA GLY A 59 15.36 10.96 1.40
C GLY A 59 15.37 10.50 -0.06
N VAL A 60 14.64 11.21 -0.92
CA VAL A 60 14.53 10.86 -2.35
C VAL A 60 14.63 12.09 -3.24
N THR A 61 15.06 11.86 -4.48
CA THR A 61 14.84 12.80 -5.58
C THR A 61 13.77 12.28 -6.52
N VAL A 62 12.89 13.17 -6.98
CA VAL A 62 11.83 12.86 -7.95
C VAL A 62 12.10 13.64 -9.22
N GLU A 63 12.28 12.93 -10.32
CA GLU A 63 12.41 13.51 -11.65
C GLU A 63 11.12 13.31 -12.44
N VAL A 64 10.68 14.39 -13.09
CA VAL A 64 9.53 14.40 -14.01
C VAL A 64 10.02 15.01 -15.31
N ARG A 65 9.82 14.34 -16.44
CA ARG A 65 10.31 14.83 -17.75
C ARG A 65 9.58 16.11 -18.15
N ASP A 66 8.26 16.13 -17.96
CA ASP A 66 7.39 17.23 -18.31
C ASP A 66 7.64 18.48 -17.48
N GLN A 67 7.25 19.64 -18.03
CA GLN A 67 7.20 20.88 -17.26
C GLN A 67 5.94 20.87 -16.41
N LEU A 68 6.10 21.12 -15.11
CA LEU A 68 5.01 21.20 -14.16
C LEU A 68 4.83 22.65 -13.67
N ALA A 69 3.58 23.04 -13.49
CA ALA A 69 3.18 24.25 -12.80
C ALA A 69 3.57 24.21 -11.30
N GLY A 70 3.43 25.34 -10.61
CA GLY A 70 3.69 25.43 -9.17
C GLY A 70 2.84 24.45 -8.34
N SER A 71 1.53 24.44 -8.58
CA SER A 71 0.58 23.54 -7.91
C SER A 71 0.85 22.07 -8.18
N GLU A 72 1.20 21.72 -9.43
CA GLU A 72 1.52 20.33 -9.81
C GLU A 72 2.80 19.83 -9.15
N ARG A 73 3.81 20.70 -8.95
CA ARG A 73 5.01 20.39 -8.16
C ARG A 73 4.67 20.06 -6.71
N GLU A 74 3.79 20.84 -6.11
CA GLU A 74 3.33 20.64 -4.73
C GLU A 74 2.52 19.34 -4.61
N GLU A 75 1.66 19.07 -5.59
CA GLU A 75 0.90 17.83 -5.69
C GLU A 75 1.82 16.60 -5.77
N VAL A 76 2.79 16.60 -6.69
CA VAL A 76 3.77 15.51 -6.82
C VAL A 76 4.55 15.31 -5.52
N SER A 77 4.99 16.42 -4.90
CA SER A 77 5.72 16.37 -3.63
C SER A 77 4.89 15.71 -2.53
N ARG A 78 3.62 16.12 -2.38
CA ARG A 78 2.68 15.56 -1.41
C ARG A 78 2.40 14.08 -1.68
N LYS A 79 2.15 13.70 -2.94
CA LYS A 79 1.88 12.31 -3.33
C LYS A 79 3.07 11.41 -3.05
N VAL A 80 4.29 11.80 -3.44
CA VAL A 80 5.50 10.99 -3.18
C VAL A 80 5.81 10.92 -1.69
N TRP A 81 5.68 12.03 -0.97
CA TRP A 81 5.86 12.05 0.48
C TRP A 81 4.91 11.08 1.19
N TRP A 82 3.65 11.03 0.74
CA TRP A 82 2.66 10.06 1.21
C TRP A 82 3.06 8.63 0.83
N MET A 83 3.24 8.32 -0.46
CA MET A 83 3.54 6.98 -0.97
C MET A 83 4.68 6.29 -0.22
N LEU A 84 5.71 7.04 0.14
CA LEU A 84 6.91 6.52 0.80
C LEU A 84 6.93 6.67 2.32
N SER A 85 5.86 7.22 2.92
CA SER A 85 5.77 7.52 4.35
C SER A 85 6.98 8.33 4.86
N LEU A 86 7.39 9.35 4.10
CA LEU A 86 8.67 10.03 4.36
C LEU A 86 8.70 10.73 5.73
N GLY A 87 7.57 11.22 6.24
CA GLY A 87 7.50 11.86 7.56
C GLY A 87 7.30 10.90 8.73
N GLU A 88 7.22 9.59 8.49
CA GLU A 88 6.92 8.65 9.55
C GLU A 88 8.09 8.47 10.51
N ASP A 89 7.87 8.71 11.80
CA ASP A 89 8.85 8.47 12.87
C ASP A 89 8.71 7.05 13.43
N LEU A 90 9.66 6.20 13.06
CA LEU A 90 9.75 4.81 13.50
C LEU A 90 10.68 4.62 14.70
N ALA A 91 11.29 5.68 15.26
CA ALA A 91 12.18 5.55 16.41
C ALA A 91 11.53 4.82 17.61
N PRO A 92 10.24 5.06 17.96
CA PRO A 92 9.59 4.30 19.04
C PRO A 92 9.40 2.82 18.70
N PHE A 93 9.15 2.47 17.43
CA PHE A 93 9.08 1.07 16.99
C PHE A 93 10.45 0.41 17.09
N TYR A 94 11.50 1.10 16.62
CA TYR A 94 12.87 0.57 16.67
C TYR A 94 13.37 0.36 18.09
N ALA A 95 12.99 1.22 19.05
CA ALA A 95 13.30 1.00 20.46
C ALA A 95 12.78 -0.36 20.95
N LEU A 96 11.53 -0.70 20.63
CA LEU A 96 10.94 -2.02 20.97
C LEU A 96 11.58 -3.16 20.16
N ALA A 97 11.86 -2.93 18.87
CA ALA A 97 12.43 -3.94 17.98
C ALA A 97 13.83 -4.40 18.40
N ARG A 98 14.64 -3.52 19.02
CA ARG A 98 15.96 -3.87 19.54
C ARG A 98 15.92 -4.91 20.67
N GLU A 99 14.82 -4.97 21.41
CA GLU A 99 14.62 -5.91 22.51
C GLU A 99 14.18 -7.30 22.02
N GLU A 100 13.85 -7.44 20.73
CA GLU A 100 13.42 -8.70 20.11
C GLU A 100 14.46 -9.20 19.09
N PRO A 101 15.16 -10.31 19.37
CA PRO A 101 16.13 -10.89 18.43
C PRO A 101 15.60 -11.06 17.00
N LYS A 102 14.33 -11.45 16.81
CA LYS A 102 13.75 -11.59 15.47
C LYS A 102 13.61 -10.27 14.73
N LEU A 103 13.34 -9.17 15.45
CA LEU A 103 13.16 -7.84 14.85
C LEU A 103 14.40 -6.95 14.94
N ALA A 104 15.49 -7.41 15.54
CA ALA A 104 16.73 -6.64 15.68
C ALA A 104 17.31 -6.17 14.33
N HIS A 105 16.92 -6.81 13.22
CA HIS A 105 17.34 -6.45 11.87
C HIS A 105 16.59 -5.24 11.28
N VAL A 106 15.42 -4.90 11.82
CA VAL A 106 14.47 -3.94 11.24
C VAL A 106 15.08 -2.54 11.16
N GLU A 107 15.64 -2.03 12.27
CA GLU A 107 16.27 -0.70 12.27
C GLU A 107 17.51 -0.65 11.38
N ARG A 108 18.39 -1.65 11.47
CA ARG A 108 19.65 -1.69 10.69
C ARG A 108 19.40 -1.64 9.19
N ARG A 109 18.24 -2.13 8.75
CA ARG A 109 17.82 -2.17 7.34
C ARG A 109 16.82 -1.06 6.99
N ALA A 110 16.50 -0.15 7.91
CA ALA A 110 15.50 0.89 7.76
C ALA A 110 14.10 0.35 7.31
N LEU A 111 13.73 -0.84 7.80
CA LEU A 111 12.42 -1.46 7.55
C LEU A 111 11.33 -0.82 8.41
N GLY A 112 10.06 -1.02 8.05
CA GLY A 112 8.90 -0.53 8.81
C GLY A 112 7.96 0.34 7.97
N ARG A 113 8.50 1.10 7.01
CA ARG A 113 7.68 1.88 6.08
C ARG A 113 7.08 0.99 5.00
N MET A 114 5.79 1.14 4.79
CA MET A 114 5.03 0.38 3.78
C MET A 114 4.79 1.26 2.55
N LEU A 115 5.20 0.80 1.36
CA LEU A 115 4.92 1.50 0.11
C LEU A 115 3.40 1.51 -0.15
N ARG A 116 2.82 2.70 -0.26
CA ARG A 116 1.40 2.86 -0.54
C ARG A 116 1.15 3.61 -1.83
N SER A 117 -0.07 3.53 -2.33
CA SER A 117 -0.49 4.31 -3.48
C SER A 117 -0.80 5.77 -3.10
N PRO A 118 -0.82 6.71 -4.07
CA PRO A 118 -1.15 8.12 -3.82
C PRO A 118 -2.54 8.33 -3.20
N THR A 119 -3.49 7.44 -3.47
CA THR A 119 -4.88 7.52 -3.02
C THR A 119 -5.26 6.28 -2.21
N VAL A 120 -6.14 6.46 -1.22
CA VAL A 120 -6.73 5.37 -0.44
C VAL A 120 -7.61 4.51 -1.34
N PHE A 121 -8.28 5.12 -2.33
CA PHE A 121 -9.02 4.39 -3.35
C PHE A 121 -8.16 3.33 -4.05
N GLU A 122 -6.99 3.71 -4.57
CA GLU A 122 -6.10 2.77 -5.25
C GLU A 122 -5.62 1.65 -4.32
N ASP A 123 -5.24 1.97 -3.08
CA ASP A 123 -4.82 0.97 -2.09
C ASP A 123 -5.95 -0.01 -1.76
N LEU A 124 -7.18 0.48 -1.65
CA LEU A 124 -8.36 -0.35 -1.40
C LEU A 124 -8.66 -1.26 -2.58
N VAL A 125 -8.64 -0.74 -3.81
CA VAL A 125 -8.81 -1.56 -5.01
C VAL A 125 -7.73 -2.63 -5.08
N LYS A 126 -6.44 -2.27 -4.95
CA LYS A 126 -5.34 -3.24 -4.93
C LYS A 126 -5.51 -4.28 -3.84
N THR A 127 -5.90 -3.89 -2.64
CA THR A 127 -6.18 -4.81 -1.53
C THR A 127 -7.31 -5.79 -1.89
N LEU A 128 -8.42 -5.30 -2.46
CA LEU A 128 -9.51 -6.15 -2.93
C LEU A 128 -9.02 -7.20 -3.93
N LEU A 129 -8.14 -6.83 -4.86
CA LEU A 129 -7.54 -7.73 -5.84
C LEU A 129 -6.66 -8.83 -5.21
N THR A 130 -6.15 -8.65 -3.99
CA THR A 130 -5.34 -9.67 -3.30
C THR A 130 -6.15 -10.75 -2.59
N THR A 131 -7.44 -10.48 -2.32
CA THR A 131 -8.29 -11.42 -1.58
C THR A 131 -8.49 -12.71 -2.38
N ASN A 132 -8.52 -13.90 -1.75
CA ASN A 132 -8.86 -15.20 -2.37
C ASN A 132 -8.28 -15.43 -3.80
N THR A 133 -6.99 -15.12 -3.99
CA THR A 133 -6.30 -15.32 -5.26
C THR A 133 -4.80 -15.51 -5.02
N THR A 134 -4.06 -15.90 -6.06
CA THR A 134 -2.61 -15.89 -6.02
C THR A 134 -2.06 -14.49 -6.28
N TRP A 135 -0.82 -14.23 -5.86
CA TRP A 135 -0.16 -12.98 -6.17
C TRP A 135 -0.08 -12.70 -7.68
N ALA A 136 0.21 -13.73 -8.49
CA ALA A 136 0.20 -13.62 -9.94
C ALA A 136 -1.20 -13.25 -10.49
N GLY A 137 -2.28 -13.74 -9.87
CA GLY A 137 -3.65 -13.33 -10.19
C GLY A 137 -3.90 -11.86 -9.85
N SER A 138 -3.38 -11.39 -8.71
CA SER A 138 -3.49 -9.99 -8.28
C SER A 138 -2.82 -9.05 -9.29
N ILE A 139 -1.60 -9.38 -9.71
CA ILE A 139 -0.85 -8.62 -10.73
C ILE A 139 -1.67 -8.53 -12.02
N ARG A 140 -2.14 -9.66 -12.56
CA ARG A 140 -2.91 -9.67 -13.82
C ARG A 140 -4.18 -8.82 -13.77
N MET A 141 -4.92 -8.87 -12.66
CA MET A 141 -6.12 -8.03 -12.50
C MET A 141 -5.76 -6.54 -12.42
N ALA A 142 -4.68 -6.19 -11.71
CA ALA A 142 -4.22 -4.80 -11.61
C ALA A 142 -3.73 -4.27 -12.97
N GLU A 143 -2.98 -5.08 -13.73
CA GLU A 143 -2.56 -4.77 -15.11
C GLU A 143 -3.77 -4.57 -16.02
N ALA A 144 -4.79 -5.42 -15.92
CA ALA A 144 -6.00 -5.30 -16.73
C ALA A 144 -6.79 -4.02 -16.42
N LEU A 145 -6.96 -3.67 -15.14
CA LEU A 145 -7.62 -2.42 -14.75
C LEU A 145 -6.86 -1.19 -15.23
N VAL A 146 -5.55 -1.15 -14.95
CA VAL A 146 -4.69 0.00 -15.30
C VAL A 146 -4.65 0.19 -16.81
N SER A 147 -4.40 -0.86 -17.58
CA SER A 147 -4.28 -0.76 -19.05
C SER A 147 -5.58 -0.46 -19.78
N ARG A 148 -6.75 -0.88 -19.26
CA ARG A 148 -8.03 -0.69 -19.94
C ARG A 148 -8.77 0.57 -19.53
N LEU A 149 -8.60 1.05 -18.30
CA LEU A 149 -9.39 2.15 -17.74
C LEU A 149 -8.56 3.39 -17.41
N GLY A 150 -7.24 3.26 -17.30
CA GLY A 150 -6.36 4.36 -16.91
C GLY A 150 -6.03 5.31 -18.06
N ASP A 151 -5.78 6.58 -17.73
CA ASP A 151 -5.34 7.56 -18.73
C ASP A 151 -3.91 7.26 -19.22
N PRO A 152 -3.66 7.29 -20.54
CA PRO A 152 -2.35 6.99 -21.11
C PRO A 152 -1.33 8.10 -20.86
N LEU A 153 -0.07 7.71 -20.64
CA LEU A 153 1.06 8.63 -20.67
C LEU A 153 1.23 9.18 -22.10
N PRO A 154 1.25 10.51 -22.33
CA PRO A 154 1.32 11.06 -23.68
C PRO A 154 2.53 10.62 -24.49
N THR A 155 3.68 10.39 -23.85
CA THR A 155 4.92 9.97 -24.52
C THR A 155 5.00 8.47 -24.78
N ASP A 156 4.17 7.67 -24.11
CA ASP A 156 4.10 6.21 -24.28
C ASP A 156 2.70 5.72 -23.90
N PRO A 157 1.74 5.72 -24.85
CA PRO A 157 0.35 5.36 -24.56
C PRO A 157 0.13 3.91 -24.13
N SER A 158 1.15 3.05 -24.21
CA SER A 158 1.07 1.68 -23.68
C SER A 158 1.14 1.63 -22.15
N ARG A 159 1.57 2.73 -21.52
CA ARG A 159 1.69 2.88 -20.07
C ARG A 159 0.64 3.87 -19.60
N THR A 160 -0.17 3.46 -18.65
CA THR A 160 -1.32 4.24 -18.17
C THR A 160 -1.22 4.50 -16.68
N ALA A 161 -1.84 5.59 -16.23
CA ALA A 161 -2.03 5.87 -14.80
C ALA A 161 -3.05 4.89 -14.19
N PHE A 162 -3.13 4.85 -12.86
CA PHE A 162 -4.22 4.13 -12.21
C PHE A 162 -5.57 4.82 -12.52
N PRO A 163 -6.65 4.07 -12.81
CA PRO A 163 -7.93 4.68 -13.14
C PRO A 163 -8.53 5.42 -11.94
N THR A 164 -9.17 6.55 -12.22
CA THR A 164 -9.94 7.33 -11.25
C THR A 164 -11.21 6.57 -10.81
N PRO A 165 -11.81 6.90 -9.66
CA PRO A 165 -13.10 6.34 -9.25
C PRO A 165 -14.17 6.47 -10.34
N GLU A 166 -14.22 7.61 -11.02
CA GLU A 166 -15.16 7.90 -12.11
C GLU A 166 -14.96 6.94 -13.30
N GLN A 167 -13.71 6.75 -13.74
CA GLN A 167 -13.38 5.82 -14.83
C GLN A 167 -13.74 4.37 -14.48
N VAL A 168 -13.58 3.96 -13.22
CA VAL A 168 -13.98 2.62 -12.77
C VAL A 168 -15.51 2.51 -12.67
N ALA A 169 -16.21 3.57 -12.28
CA ALA A 169 -17.66 3.59 -12.15
C ALA A 169 -18.38 3.56 -13.52
N GLU A 170 -17.73 4.05 -14.58
CA GLU A 170 -18.24 3.95 -15.96
C GLU A 170 -18.18 2.52 -16.52
N ALA A 171 -17.29 1.67 -16.00
CA ALA A 171 -17.16 0.30 -16.45
C ALA A 171 -18.35 -0.56 -15.98
N THR A 172 -18.93 -1.32 -16.89
CA THR A 172 -19.98 -2.29 -16.57
C THR A 172 -19.41 -3.45 -15.74
N GLU A 173 -20.28 -4.11 -14.96
CA GLU A 173 -19.88 -5.32 -14.21
C GLU A 173 -19.29 -6.39 -15.14
N GLU A 174 -19.83 -6.53 -16.36
CA GLU A 174 -19.34 -7.48 -17.36
C GLU A 174 -17.92 -7.15 -17.85
N GLU A 175 -17.62 -5.88 -18.11
CA GLU A 175 -16.27 -5.45 -18.48
C GLU A 175 -15.27 -5.72 -17.33
N LEU A 176 -15.66 -5.44 -16.08
CA LEU A 176 -14.86 -5.77 -14.91
C LEU A 176 -14.64 -7.29 -14.77
N ARG A 177 -15.64 -8.12 -15.10
CA ARG A 177 -15.49 -9.58 -15.13
C ARG A 177 -14.52 -10.04 -16.21
N GLN A 178 -14.54 -9.40 -17.38
CA GLN A 178 -13.60 -9.66 -18.48
C GLN A 178 -12.15 -9.25 -18.15
N MET A 179 -11.95 -8.37 -17.16
CA MET A 179 -10.63 -8.05 -16.59
C MET A 179 -10.18 -9.07 -15.53
N GLY A 180 -10.94 -10.14 -15.29
CA GLY A 180 -10.58 -11.24 -14.40
C GLY A 180 -10.98 -11.04 -12.94
N LEU A 181 -11.76 -10.00 -12.60
CA LEU A 181 -12.12 -9.70 -11.21
C LEU A 181 -13.07 -10.74 -10.58
N GLY A 182 -13.82 -11.48 -11.40
CA GLY A 182 -14.73 -12.52 -10.95
C GLY A 182 -15.77 -11.98 -9.96
N TYR A 183 -15.85 -12.58 -8.76
CA TYR A 183 -16.80 -12.13 -7.74
C TYR A 183 -16.53 -10.71 -7.20
N ARG A 184 -15.33 -10.15 -7.44
CA ARG A 184 -14.95 -8.81 -6.99
C ARG A 184 -15.53 -7.71 -7.88
N ALA A 185 -15.92 -8.03 -9.11
CA ALA A 185 -16.48 -7.07 -10.06
C ALA A 185 -17.64 -6.24 -9.48
N PRO A 186 -18.71 -6.86 -8.92
CA PRO A 186 -19.80 -6.08 -8.30
C PRO A 186 -19.39 -5.35 -7.02
N PHE A 187 -18.26 -5.68 -6.39
CA PHE A 187 -17.76 -4.97 -5.21
C PHE A 187 -16.99 -3.71 -5.62
N LEU A 188 -16.15 -3.84 -6.65
CA LEU A 188 -15.41 -2.72 -7.21
C LEU A 188 -16.35 -1.70 -7.88
N ALA A 189 -17.34 -2.15 -8.66
CA ALA A 189 -18.31 -1.27 -9.30
C ALA A 189 -19.06 -0.41 -8.26
N GLU A 190 -19.56 -1.04 -7.19
CA GLU A 190 -20.26 -0.32 -6.12
C GLU A 190 -19.33 0.63 -5.36
N LEU A 191 -18.09 0.21 -5.06
CA LEU A 191 -17.11 1.08 -4.43
C LEU A 191 -16.82 2.31 -5.28
N ALA A 192 -16.52 2.12 -6.57
CA ALA A 192 -16.19 3.20 -7.49
C ALA A 192 -17.34 4.19 -7.61
N ARG A 193 -18.58 3.70 -7.77
CA ARG A 193 -19.79 4.53 -7.80
C ARG A 193 -19.92 5.40 -6.54
N ARG A 194 -19.85 4.79 -5.35
CA ARG A 194 -20.01 5.51 -4.08
C ARG A 194 -18.94 6.58 -3.87
N VAL A 195 -17.72 6.34 -4.33
CA VAL A 195 -16.62 7.31 -4.24
C VAL A 195 -16.83 8.43 -5.27
N ALA A 196 -17.14 8.11 -6.52
CA ALA A 196 -17.38 9.07 -7.59
C ALA A 196 -18.58 10.00 -7.31
N GLU A 197 -19.62 9.48 -6.65
CA GLU A 197 -20.79 10.26 -6.24
C GLU A 197 -20.58 11.04 -4.92
N GLY A 198 -19.44 10.87 -4.25
CA GLY A 198 -19.13 11.53 -2.97
C GLY A 198 -19.86 10.95 -1.75
N GLU A 199 -20.54 9.80 -1.89
CA GLU A 199 -21.17 9.09 -0.77
C GLU A 199 -20.14 8.48 0.20
N LEU A 200 -18.91 8.23 -0.27
CA LEU A 200 -17.82 7.65 0.52
C LEU A 200 -16.51 8.42 0.29
N ASP A 201 -16.14 9.24 1.27
CA ASP A 201 -14.84 9.92 1.30
C ASP A 201 -13.73 8.99 1.84
N LEU A 202 -13.00 8.35 0.91
CA LEU A 202 -11.86 7.50 1.26
C LEU A 202 -10.61 8.31 1.59
N GLU A 203 -10.41 9.47 0.99
CA GLU A 203 -9.20 10.28 1.21
C GLU A 203 -9.20 10.89 2.60
N GLY A 204 -10.39 11.19 3.16
CA GLY A 204 -10.57 11.57 4.57
C GLY A 204 -10.12 10.51 5.58
N LEU A 205 -9.86 9.25 5.16
CA LEU A 205 -9.29 8.23 6.04
C LEU A 205 -7.78 8.44 6.32
N LYS A 206 -7.12 9.34 5.58
CA LYS A 206 -5.73 9.75 5.82
C LYS A 206 -5.58 10.66 7.03
N ASP A 207 -6.68 11.21 7.55
CA ASP A 207 -6.69 12.08 8.73
C ASP A 207 -6.16 11.32 9.95
N ASN A 208 -5.02 11.76 10.49
CA ASN A 208 -4.36 11.13 11.64
C ASN A 208 -5.07 11.41 12.96
N ASP A 209 -5.89 12.46 13.05
CA ASP A 209 -6.59 12.83 14.29
C ASP A 209 -7.79 11.92 14.54
N ARG A 210 -8.27 11.19 13.53
CA ARG A 210 -9.33 10.19 13.68
C ARG A 210 -8.83 8.98 14.49
N PRO A 211 -9.63 8.45 15.44
CA PRO A 211 -9.32 7.20 16.12
C PRO A 211 -9.22 6.01 15.14
N THR A 212 -8.22 5.14 15.32
CA THR A 212 -8.00 3.97 14.44
C THR A 212 -9.24 3.07 14.35
N GLU A 213 -9.97 2.87 15.44
CA GLU A 213 -11.19 2.04 15.45
C GLU A 213 -12.33 2.64 14.61
N GLU A 214 -12.43 3.97 14.51
CA GLU A 214 -13.42 4.60 13.64
C GLU A 214 -13.06 4.41 12.16
N VAL A 215 -11.80 4.60 11.81
CA VAL A 215 -11.28 4.31 10.46
C VAL A 215 -11.51 2.85 10.10
N ARG A 216 -11.21 1.93 11.03
CA ARG A 216 -11.45 0.49 10.87
C ARG A 216 -12.92 0.17 10.63
N ARG A 217 -13.84 0.77 11.39
CA ARG A 217 -15.28 0.56 11.22
C ARG A 217 -15.76 1.01 9.84
N THR A 218 -15.27 2.16 9.36
CA THR A 218 -15.55 2.62 8.00
C THR A 218 -15.06 1.63 6.96
N LEU A 219 -13.82 1.14 7.08
CA LEU A 219 -13.26 0.14 6.17
C LEU A 219 -14.07 -1.17 6.16
N LEU A 220 -14.45 -1.69 7.32
CA LEU A 220 -15.26 -2.91 7.45
C LEU A 220 -16.69 -2.75 6.90
N GLY A 221 -17.19 -1.52 6.81
CA GLY A 221 -18.47 -1.22 6.16
C GLY A 221 -18.44 -1.32 4.64
N ILE A 222 -17.26 -1.48 4.04
CA ILE A 222 -17.09 -1.56 2.59
C ILE A 222 -17.23 -3.01 2.13
N LYS A 223 -18.09 -3.23 1.13
CA LYS A 223 -18.34 -4.58 0.58
C LYS A 223 -17.05 -5.19 0.03
N GLY A 224 -16.74 -6.41 0.46
CA GLY A 224 -15.52 -7.11 0.08
C GLY A 224 -14.31 -6.82 0.98
N VAL A 225 -14.43 -5.90 1.94
CA VAL A 225 -13.38 -5.62 2.94
C VAL A 225 -13.69 -6.41 4.23
N GLY A 226 -12.98 -7.52 4.43
CA GLY A 226 -12.99 -8.27 5.68
C GLY A 226 -11.89 -7.83 6.65
N GLU A 227 -11.81 -8.49 7.80
CA GLU A 227 -10.83 -8.23 8.88
C GLU A 227 -9.38 -8.08 8.38
N TYR A 228 -8.92 -9.03 7.56
CA TYR A 228 -7.58 -8.99 6.95
C TYR A 228 -7.36 -7.76 6.07
N ALA A 229 -8.32 -7.44 5.20
CA ALA A 229 -8.22 -6.33 4.26
C ALA A 229 -8.26 -4.99 5.01
N ALA A 230 -9.14 -4.87 6.02
CA ALA A 230 -9.22 -3.68 6.85
C ALA A 230 -7.90 -3.43 7.60
N ALA A 231 -7.34 -4.44 8.28
CA ALA A 231 -6.06 -4.31 8.96
C ALA A 231 -4.90 -4.01 8.00
N SER A 232 -4.88 -4.61 6.81
CA SER A 232 -3.87 -4.29 5.78
C SER A 232 -3.96 -2.84 5.32
N LEU A 233 -5.17 -2.32 5.11
CA LEU A 233 -5.40 -0.91 4.75
C LEU A 233 -5.02 0.04 5.88
N LEU A 234 -5.30 -0.32 7.14
CA LEU A 234 -4.83 0.45 8.30
C LEU A 234 -3.31 0.56 8.32
N MET A 235 -2.58 -0.53 8.05
CA MET A 235 -1.12 -0.48 7.95
C MET A 235 -0.65 0.47 6.83
N LEU A 236 -1.31 0.46 5.66
CA LEU A 236 -1.02 1.41 4.58
C LEU A 236 -1.38 2.85 4.98
N LEU A 237 -2.35 3.07 5.87
CA LEU A 237 -2.66 4.38 6.42
C LEU A 237 -1.70 4.84 7.54
N GLY A 238 -0.71 4.02 7.92
CA GLY A 238 0.20 4.34 9.03
C GLY A 238 -0.34 3.96 10.41
N ARG A 239 -1.36 3.11 10.47
CA ARG A 239 -2.06 2.69 11.68
C ARG A 239 -1.81 1.21 11.93
N TYR A 240 -0.93 0.90 12.89
CA TYR A 240 -0.40 -0.45 13.09
C TYR A 240 -1.00 -1.17 14.31
N ASP A 241 -2.06 -0.63 14.90
CA ASP A 241 -2.66 -1.15 16.13
C ASP A 241 -3.37 -2.51 15.93
N TYR A 242 -3.64 -2.89 14.67
CA TYR A 242 -4.38 -4.10 14.30
C TYR A 242 -3.52 -5.06 13.48
N LEU A 243 -3.75 -6.36 13.71
CA LEU A 243 -3.09 -7.44 13.00
C LEU A 243 -3.91 -7.86 11.77
N PRO A 244 -3.30 -8.01 10.57
CA PRO A 244 -3.97 -8.62 9.42
C PRO A 244 -4.09 -10.13 9.63
N MET A 245 -5.11 -10.50 10.41
CA MET A 245 -5.40 -11.87 10.84
C MET A 245 -5.79 -12.76 9.66
N ASP A 246 -4.85 -13.57 9.18
CA ASP A 246 -5.07 -14.59 8.15
C ASP A 246 -4.71 -16.00 8.65
N THR A 247 -4.79 -16.99 7.77
CA THR A 247 -4.38 -18.37 8.07
C THR A 247 -2.87 -18.48 8.32
N TRP A 248 -2.05 -17.58 7.79
CA TRP A 248 -0.63 -17.55 8.03
C TRP A 248 -0.33 -17.00 9.43
N ALA A 249 -1.03 -15.96 9.90
CA ALA A 249 -0.90 -15.43 11.25
C ALA A 249 -1.05 -16.51 12.31
N ARG A 250 -2.11 -17.33 12.16
CA ARG A 250 -2.36 -18.47 13.05
C ARG A 250 -1.25 -19.52 12.96
N LYS A 251 -0.77 -19.84 11.75
CA LYS A 251 0.32 -20.82 11.57
C LYS A 251 1.64 -20.36 12.17
N MET A 252 2.02 -19.10 11.95
CA MET A 252 3.22 -18.50 12.53
C MET A 252 3.13 -18.54 14.06
N VAL A 253 2.05 -18.01 14.63
CA VAL A 253 1.90 -17.95 16.09
C VAL A 253 1.87 -19.35 16.71
N SER A 254 1.14 -20.28 16.07
CA SER A 254 1.09 -21.68 16.47
C SER A 254 2.48 -22.31 16.56
N ARG A 255 3.34 -22.10 15.54
CA ARG A 255 4.70 -22.64 15.51
C ARG A 255 5.62 -21.96 16.52
N GLU A 256 5.52 -20.65 16.64
CA GLU A 256 6.44 -19.84 17.42
C GLU A 256 6.20 -19.94 18.94
N TRP A 257 4.94 -19.97 19.38
CA TRP A 257 4.59 -19.92 20.80
C TRP A 257 3.83 -21.13 21.34
N TYR A 258 3.33 -22.01 20.46
CA TYR A 258 2.41 -23.10 20.86
C TYR A 258 2.79 -24.49 20.34
N ASP A 259 4.04 -24.68 19.90
CA ASP A 259 4.59 -25.97 19.41
C ASP A 259 3.75 -26.60 18.28
N GLY A 260 3.17 -25.77 17.41
CA GLY A 260 2.33 -26.23 16.30
C GLY A 260 0.89 -26.59 16.68
N ARG A 261 0.45 -26.36 17.93
CA ARG A 261 -0.95 -26.55 18.32
C ARG A 261 -1.86 -25.50 17.68
N PRO A 262 -3.12 -25.85 17.32
CA PRO A 262 -4.06 -24.88 16.78
C PRO A 262 -4.24 -23.69 17.72
N VAL A 263 -4.21 -22.47 17.16
CA VAL A 263 -4.43 -21.21 17.87
C VAL A 263 -5.59 -20.44 17.26
N GLY A 264 -6.33 -19.75 18.11
CA GLY A 264 -7.44 -18.88 17.75
C GLY A 264 -7.00 -17.44 17.56
N ARG A 265 -7.97 -16.53 17.66
CA ARG A 265 -7.74 -15.09 17.53
C ARG A 265 -7.07 -14.52 18.78
N GLU A 266 -7.54 -14.93 19.95
CA GLU A 266 -7.09 -14.42 21.25
C GLU A 266 -5.60 -14.73 21.46
N GLU A 267 -5.14 -15.93 21.11
CA GLU A 267 -3.74 -16.30 21.23
C GLU A 267 -2.82 -15.48 20.31
N VAL A 268 -3.28 -15.15 19.11
CA VAL A 268 -2.52 -14.33 18.16
C VAL A 268 -2.46 -12.87 18.62
N GLU A 269 -3.57 -12.32 19.10
CA GLU A 269 -3.59 -10.97 19.67
C GLU A 269 -2.67 -10.90 20.90
N ALA A 270 -2.74 -11.88 21.79
CA ALA A 270 -1.88 -11.98 22.97
C ALA A 270 -0.38 -12.08 22.63
N ALA A 271 -0.02 -12.79 21.56
CA ALA A 271 1.38 -12.95 21.14
C ALA A 271 2.05 -11.60 20.79
N PHE A 272 1.26 -10.65 20.29
CA PHE A 272 1.75 -9.33 19.90
C PHE A 272 1.35 -8.20 20.87
N GLU A 273 0.68 -8.49 21.97
CA GLU A 273 0.11 -7.47 22.86
C GLU A 273 1.15 -6.44 23.33
N ARG A 274 2.36 -6.90 23.67
CA ARG A 274 3.48 -6.06 24.14
C ARG A 274 3.93 -4.98 23.16
N TRP A 275 3.58 -5.11 21.87
CA TRP A 275 3.96 -4.14 20.83
C TRP A 275 3.03 -2.93 20.80
N GLY A 276 1.92 -2.94 21.54
CA GLY A 276 0.99 -1.82 21.64
C GLY A 276 0.52 -1.35 20.25
N ARG A 277 0.77 -0.09 19.92
CA ARG A 277 0.41 0.48 18.61
C ARG A 277 1.16 -0.11 17.41
N TRP A 278 2.23 -0.87 17.64
CA TRP A 278 3.13 -1.39 16.61
C TRP A 278 2.88 -2.88 16.28
N LYS A 279 1.79 -3.46 16.79
CA LYS A 279 1.40 -4.87 16.58
C LYS A 279 1.52 -5.30 15.12
N GLY A 280 0.93 -4.52 14.21
CA GLY A 280 0.92 -4.78 12.77
C GLY A 280 2.32 -4.82 12.16
N LEU A 281 3.20 -3.86 12.49
CA LEU A 281 4.59 -3.88 12.00
C LEU A 281 5.40 -5.03 12.59
N ALA A 282 5.27 -5.25 13.90
CA ALA A 282 5.97 -6.34 14.57
C ALA A 282 5.61 -7.70 13.97
N TYR A 283 4.31 -7.93 13.77
CA TYR A 283 3.79 -9.09 13.06
C TYR A 283 4.32 -9.20 11.63
N TRP A 284 4.26 -8.10 10.87
CA TRP A 284 4.65 -8.10 9.46
C TRP A 284 6.11 -8.44 9.27
N PHE A 285 6.97 -7.93 10.15
CA PHE A 285 8.42 -8.13 10.09
C PHE A 285 8.94 -9.33 10.89
N TRP A 286 8.06 -10.09 11.56
CA TRP A 286 8.46 -11.20 12.45
C TRP A 286 9.27 -12.29 11.75
N ASP A 287 8.73 -12.80 10.64
CA ASP A 287 9.38 -13.77 9.76
C ASP A 287 9.58 -13.19 8.35
N TRP A 288 9.78 -11.87 8.26
CA TRP A 288 9.94 -11.20 6.97
C TRP A 288 11.24 -11.60 6.28
N SER A 289 11.11 -11.84 4.98
CA SER A 289 12.22 -12.09 4.07
C SER A 289 12.05 -11.20 2.83
N PRO A 290 13.14 -10.59 2.31
CA PRO A 290 13.05 -9.85 1.06
C PRO A 290 12.47 -10.75 -0.05
N TRP A 291 11.45 -10.24 -0.73
CA TRP A 291 10.75 -10.87 -1.86
C TRP A 291 9.73 -11.97 -1.56
N GLY A 292 9.29 -12.11 -0.30
CA GLY A 292 7.95 -12.62 -0.01
C GLY A 292 7.70 -14.08 -0.40
N GLU A 293 8.72 -14.89 -0.59
CA GLU A 293 8.59 -16.32 -0.35
C GLU A 293 8.48 -16.50 1.16
N ARG A 294 7.27 -16.21 1.69
CA ARG A 294 6.84 -16.75 2.97
C ARG A 294 7.03 -18.27 2.84
N PRO A 295 7.83 -18.93 3.69
CA PRO A 295 8.07 -20.36 3.60
C PRO A 295 6.78 -21.18 3.71
#